data_AF-A0A4R4PPE2-F1
#
_entry.id   AF-A0A4R4PPE2-F1
#
_cell.length_a   1.000
_cell.length_b   1.000
_cell.length_c   1.000
_cell.angle_alpha   90.00
_cell.angle_beta   90.00
_cell.angle_gamma   90.00
#
_symmetry.space_group_name_H-M   'P 1'
#
loop_
_entity.id
_entity.type
_entity.pdbx_description
1 polymer ?
#
loop_
_entity_poly.entity_id
_entity_poly.type
_entity_poly.pdbx_seq_one_letter_code
_entity_poly.pdbx_strand_id
1 'polypeptide(L)'
;MMIRISAEPADARVVGTRPGRIVVDWPWNRSDPGSPHPWPGTVEFPVDPTAYAWRNTPWRVEPEPETLEVGGSCMIGIPPFVARVRSVIDYDPAFEYGILPRPELVVGAVDVAYEGDDEAGFTIYLGTEEPIEVESLT
;
A
#
# COMPACT_ATOMS: atom_id res chain seq x y z
N MET A 1 -12.99 -15.35 1.70
CA MET A 1 -13.84 -14.14 1.84
C MET A 1 -13.47 -13.17 0.73
N MET A 2 -14.44 -12.47 0.17
CA MET A 2 -14.23 -11.45 -0.87
C MET A 2 -14.45 -10.07 -0.25
N ILE A 3 -13.62 -9.11 -0.63
CA ILE A 3 -13.73 -7.72 -0.19
C ILE A 3 -13.66 -6.78 -1.39
N ARG A 4 -14.36 -5.65 -1.33
CA ARG A 4 -14.06 -4.50 -2.18
C ARG A 4 -13.15 -3.57 -1.39
N ILE A 5 -12.07 -3.09 -2.03
CA ILE A 5 -11.15 -2.14 -1.43
C ILE A 5 -10.99 -0.90 -2.29
N SER A 6 -10.81 0.24 -1.64
CA SER A 6 -10.56 1.54 -2.26
C SER A 6 -9.87 2.47 -1.27
N ALA A 7 -9.30 3.55 -1.77
CA ALA A 7 -8.76 4.63 -0.96
C ALA A 7 -8.78 5.90 -1.80
N GLU A 8 -9.37 6.96 -1.24
CA GLU A 8 -9.40 8.27 -1.90
C GLU A 8 -7.97 8.77 -2.17
N PRO A 9 -7.70 9.34 -3.36
CA PRO A 9 -6.38 9.86 -3.68
C PRO A 9 -5.95 10.99 -2.73
N ALA A 10 -4.70 10.98 -2.30
CA ALA A 10 -4.09 12.06 -1.53
C ALA A 10 -2.81 12.57 -2.21
N ASP A 11 -2.54 13.87 -2.04
CA ASP A 11 -1.29 14.49 -2.49
C ASP A 11 -0.08 13.88 -1.78
N ALA A 12 0.96 13.61 -2.56
CA ALA A 12 2.26 13.17 -2.08
C ALA A 12 3.37 13.72 -2.98
N ARG A 13 4.62 13.53 -2.55
CA ARG A 13 5.80 14.02 -3.23
C ARG A 13 6.77 12.89 -3.53
N VAL A 14 7.29 12.89 -4.75
CA VAL A 14 8.37 11.99 -5.14
C VAL A 14 9.67 12.48 -4.49
N VAL A 15 10.27 11.66 -3.65
CA VAL A 15 11.50 11.97 -2.91
C VAL A 15 12.72 11.22 -3.45
N GLY A 16 12.51 10.26 -4.36
CA GLY A 16 13.59 9.51 -4.98
C GLY A 16 13.14 8.66 -6.14
N THR A 17 14.11 8.14 -6.89
CA THR A 17 13.90 7.12 -7.92
C THR A 17 14.92 6.00 -7.74
N ARG A 18 14.53 4.79 -8.13
CA ARG A 18 15.38 3.60 -8.21
C ARG A 18 15.09 2.89 -9.54
N PRO A 19 15.96 2.00 -10.02
CA PRO A 19 15.65 1.23 -11.23
C PRO A 19 14.28 0.55 -11.12
N GLY A 20 13.35 0.94 -12.01
CA GLY A 20 11.98 0.43 -12.06
C GLY A 20 11.04 0.90 -10.94
N ARG A 21 11.43 1.87 -10.12
CA ARG A 21 10.63 2.36 -8.98
C ARG A 21 10.73 3.87 -8.76
N ILE A 22 9.64 4.46 -8.29
CA ILE A 22 9.65 5.78 -7.65
C ILE A 22 9.55 5.61 -6.13
N VAL A 23 10.07 6.58 -5.38
CA VAL A 23 10.00 6.64 -3.92
C VAL A 23 9.22 7.88 -3.55
N VAL A 24 8.17 7.72 -2.75
CA VAL A 24 7.23 8.77 -2.40
C VAL A 24 7.22 8.96 -0.89
N ASP A 25 7.11 10.21 -0.43
CA ASP A 25 6.82 10.48 0.99
C ASP A 25 5.41 9.98 1.34
N TRP A 26 5.28 9.18 2.38
CA TRP A 26 3.98 8.59 2.68
C TRP A 26 3.09 9.61 3.38
N PRO A 27 1.90 9.92 2.84
CA PRO A 27 1.13 11.07 3.33
C PRO A 27 0.36 10.79 4.62
N TRP A 28 0.23 9.53 5.03
CA TRP A 28 -0.65 9.14 6.15
C TRP A 28 0.12 8.74 7.40
N ASN A 29 0.89 7.66 7.34
CA ASN A 29 1.54 7.12 8.54
C ASN A 29 2.80 7.89 8.91
N ARG A 30 3.13 7.88 10.20
CA ARG A 30 4.35 8.48 10.75
C ARG A 30 5.33 7.39 11.18
N SER A 31 6.63 7.67 11.10
CA SER A 31 7.63 6.76 11.66
C SER A 31 7.47 6.64 13.19
N ASP A 32 7.54 5.42 13.71
CA ASP A 32 7.61 5.12 15.15
C ASP A 32 9.09 5.11 15.60
N PRO A 33 9.60 6.16 16.26
CA PRO A 33 10.99 6.21 16.71
C PRO A 33 11.29 5.22 17.85
N GLY A 34 10.27 4.68 18.52
CA GLY A 34 10.41 3.67 19.57
C GLY A 34 10.43 2.24 19.05
N SER A 35 10.12 2.03 17.76
CA SER A 35 10.08 0.70 17.16
C SER A 35 11.49 0.16 16.89
N PRO A 36 11.77 -1.13 17.18
CA PRO A 36 13.00 -1.80 16.76
C PRO A 36 13.05 -2.03 15.23
N HIS A 37 11.94 -1.83 14.54
CA HIS A 37 11.83 -1.90 13.08
C HIS A 37 11.66 -0.48 12.54
N PRO A 38 12.74 0.25 12.21
CA PRO A 38 12.62 1.62 11.72
C PRO A 38 12.01 1.64 10.31
N TRP A 39 11.03 2.52 10.10
CA TRP A 39 10.47 2.79 8.78
C TRP A 39 10.82 4.21 8.33
N PRO A 40 11.34 4.40 7.09
CA PRO A 40 11.86 5.69 6.63
C PRO A 40 10.80 6.75 6.32
N GLY A 41 9.50 6.45 6.47
CA GLY A 41 8.42 7.39 6.11
C GLY A 41 8.16 7.47 4.60
N THR A 42 8.71 6.54 3.83
CA THR A 42 8.60 6.52 2.36
C THR A 42 8.14 5.15 1.87
N VAL A 43 7.42 5.15 0.75
CA VAL A 43 6.96 3.93 0.06
C VAL A 43 7.48 3.91 -1.37
N GLU A 44 7.83 2.72 -1.86
CA GLU A 44 8.30 2.53 -3.23
C GLU A 44 7.21 1.97 -4.12
N PHE A 45 6.99 2.61 -5.28
CA PHE A 45 6.03 2.16 -6.28
C PHE A 45 6.71 1.62 -7.53
N PRO A 46 6.24 0.50 -8.10
CA PRO A 46 6.68 0.03 -9.41
C PRO A 46 6.23 1.02 -10.49
N VAL A 47 7.10 1.27 -11.48
CA VAL A 47 6.77 2.15 -12.62
C VAL A 47 6.16 1.41 -13.81
N ASP A 48 6.44 0.11 -13.93
CA ASP A 48 6.03 -0.72 -15.06
C ASP A 48 4.81 -1.57 -14.66
N PRO A 49 3.63 -1.39 -15.31
CA PRO A 49 2.44 -2.17 -15.05
C PRO A 49 2.57 -3.67 -15.36
N THR A 50 3.57 -4.05 -16.15
CA THR A 50 3.86 -5.45 -16.48
C THR A 50 4.80 -6.11 -15.47
N ALA A 51 5.48 -5.32 -14.64
CA ALA A 51 6.36 -5.84 -13.61
C ALA A 51 5.56 -6.58 -12.53
N TYR A 52 6.12 -7.69 -12.05
CA TYR A 52 5.52 -8.49 -10.99
C TYR A 52 5.16 -7.65 -9.74
N ALA A 53 6.04 -6.72 -9.35
CA ALA A 53 5.81 -5.83 -8.20
C ALA A 53 4.53 -4.97 -8.31
N TRP A 54 4.02 -4.72 -9.53
CA TRP A 54 2.76 -4.00 -9.75
C TRP A 54 1.55 -4.72 -9.14
N ARG A 55 1.59 -6.05 -9.10
CA ARG A 55 0.53 -6.92 -8.56
C ARG A 55 0.64 -7.08 -7.03
N ASN A 56 1.72 -6.59 -6.43
CA ASN A 56 2.02 -6.77 -5.01
C ASN A 56 1.67 -5.55 -4.13
N THR A 57 1.00 -4.56 -4.72
CA THR A 57 0.49 -3.41 -4.00
C THR A 57 -0.85 -2.98 -4.61
N PRO A 58 -1.86 -2.62 -3.82
CA PRO A 58 -3.14 -2.14 -4.33
C PRO A 58 -3.06 -0.66 -4.75
N TRP A 59 -2.08 0.05 -4.22
CA TRP A 59 -1.88 1.49 -4.40
C TRP A 59 -1.43 1.83 -5.82
N ARG A 60 -1.92 2.95 -6.32
CA ARG A 60 -1.58 3.52 -7.63
C ARG A 60 -1.17 4.97 -7.48
N VAL A 61 -0.35 5.42 -8.42
CA VAL A 61 0.21 6.77 -8.47
C VAL A 61 -0.27 7.46 -9.74
N GLU A 62 -0.69 8.70 -9.62
CA GLU A 62 -1.04 9.58 -10.74
C GLU A 62 -0.25 10.91 -10.68
N PRO A 63 0.26 11.44 -11.80
CA PRO A 63 0.29 10.85 -13.14
C PRO A 63 1.15 9.58 -13.20
N GLU A 64 1.18 8.93 -14.38
CA GLU A 64 1.90 7.68 -14.60
C GLU A 64 3.35 7.77 -14.07
N PRO A 65 3.81 6.79 -13.27
CA PRO A 65 5.10 6.87 -12.58
C PRO A 65 6.32 7.14 -13.46
N GLU A 66 6.28 6.71 -14.73
CA GLU A 66 7.36 6.94 -15.69
C GLU A 66 7.57 8.42 -16.05
N THR A 67 6.56 9.25 -15.82
CA THR A 67 6.60 10.70 -16.08
C THR A 67 7.05 11.51 -14.87
N LEU A 68 7.19 10.86 -13.71
CA LEU A 68 7.47 11.51 -12.44
C LEU A 68 8.96 11.67 -12.18
N GLU A 69 9.33 12.85 -11.67
CA GLU A 69 10.70 13.20 -11.29
C GLU A 69 10.80 13.52 -9.80
N VAL A 70 12.02 13.40 -9.25
CA VAL A 70 12.29 13.74 -7.85
C VAL A 70 11.94 15.20 -7.58
N GLY A 71 11.19 15.43 -6.51
CA GLY A 71 10.68 16.74 -6.12
C GLY A 71 9.29 17.05 -6.69
N GLY A 72 8.82 16.28 -7.68
CA GLY A 72 7.49 16.41 -8.28
C GLY A 72 6.35 15.97 -7.36
N SER A 73 5.15 16.48 -7.65
CA SER A 73 3.92 16.14 -6.95
C SER A 73 3.21 14.99 -7.66
N CYS A 74 2.55 14.14 -6.89
CA CYS A 74 1.73 13.04 -7.37
C CYS A 74 0.54 12.82 -6.43
N MET A 75 -0.45 12.06 -6.90
CA MET A 75 -1.56 11.57 -6.10
C MET A 75 -1.40 10.08 -5.86
N ILE A 76 -1.66 9.61 -4.64
CA ILE A 76 -1.63 8.20 -4.27
C ILE A 76 -3.01 7.77 -3.81
N GLY A 77 -3.55 6.70 -4.38
CA GLY A 77 -4.85 6.15 -3.99
C GLY A 77 -4.99 4.68 -4.35
N ILE A 78 -6.14 4.08 -4.02
CA ILE A 78 -6.51 2.73 -4.46
C ILE A 78 -7.79 2.87 -5.30
N PRO A 79 -7.70 2.76 -6.64
CA PRO A 79 -8.90 2.65 -7.46
C PRO A 79 -9.76 1.47 -6.99
N PRO A 80 -11.10 1.58 -6.91
CA PRO A 80 -11.93 0.51 -6.37
C PRO A 80 -11.79 -0.81 -7.15
N PHE A 81 -11.49 -1.90 -6.44
CA PHE A 81 -11.48 -3.25 -7.01
C PHE A 81 -11.88 -4.33 -6.01
N VAL A 82 -12.11 -5.55 -6.50
CA VAL A 82 -12.47 -6.70 -5.67
C VAL A 82 -11.24 -7.56 -5.42
N ALA A 83 -10.99 -7.89 -4.16
CA ALA A 83 -9.89 -8.74 -3.74
C ALA A 83 -10.40 -9.99 -2.98
N ARG A 84 -9.66 -11.09 -3.09
CA ARG A 84 -9.85 -12.27 -2.25
C ARG A 84 -8.90 -12.20 -1.07
N VAL A 85 -9.46 -12.27 0.15
CA VAL A 85 -8.68 -12.38 1.38
C VAL A 85 -8.01 -13.75 1.44
N ARG A 86 -6.69 -13.76 1.64
CA ARG A 86 -5.85 -14.95 1.83
C ARG A 86 -5.44 -15.15 3.29
N SER A 87 -5.24 -14.07 4.03
CA SER A 87 -4.89 -14.12 5.46
C SER A 87 -5.46 -12.92 6.20
N VAL A 88 -5.74 -13.13 7.48
CA VAL A 88 -6.12 -12.09 8.43
C VAL A 88 -5.33 -12.35 9.69
N ILE A 89 -4.62 -11.33 10.18
CA ILE A 89 -3.84 -11.39 11.41
C ILE A 89 -4.32 -10.25 12.30
N ASP A 90 -4.85 -10.63 13.45
CA ASP A 90 -5.26 -9.73 14.53
C ASP A 90 -4.12 -9.66 15.56
N TYR A 91 -3.69 -8.46 15.90
CA TYR A 91 -2.61 -8.18 16.82
C TYR A 91 -3.12 -7.54 18.11
N ASP A 92 -3.03 -8.29 19.21
CA ASP A 92 -3.26 -7.80 20.57
C ASP A 92 -2.09 -8.19 21.48
N PRO A 93 -1.17 -7.26 21.82
CA PRO A 93 -1.18 -5.83 21.46
C PRO A 93 -0.79 -5.57 19.99
N ALA A 94 -1.13 -4.38 19.48
CA ALA A 94 -0.80 -3.92 18.12
C ALA A 94 0.70 -4.11 17.78
N PHE A 95 1.00 -4.55 16.56
CA PHE A 95 2.35 -4.93 16.16
C PHE A 95 3.23 -3.73 15.79
N GLU A 96 4.51 -3.81 16.13
CA GLU A 96 5.49 -2.73 15.92
C GLU A 96 6.13 -2.78 14.53
N TYR A 97 5.38 -2.33 13.51
CA TYR A 97 5.86 -2.25 12.12
C TYR A 97 6.75 -1.02 11.81
N GLY A 98 7.13 -0.23 12.81
CA GLY A 98 7.84 1.03 12.58
C GLY A 98 6.97 2.21 12.18
N ILE A 99 5.66 2.02 12.19
CA ILE A 99 4.67 3.03 11.80
C ILE A 99 3.74 3.35 12.97
N LEU A 100 3.31 4.60 13.03
CA LEU A 100 2.22 5.10 13.88
C LEU A 100 1.08 5.63 13.00
N PRO A 101 -0.18 5.35 13.36
CA PRO A 101 -0.61 4.42 14.41
C PRO A 101 -0.16 2.99 14.13
N ARG A 102 0.05 2.20 15.20
CA ARG A 102 0.44 0.80 15.06
C ARG A 102 -0.78 0.01 14.57
N PRO A 103 -0.68 -0.79 13.50
CA PRO A 103 -1.81 -1.54 13.01
C PRO A 103 -2.22 -2.63 13.99
N GLU A 104 -3.52 -2.74 14.20
CA GLU A 104 -4.15 -3.79 15.02
C GLU A 104 -4.56 -4.98 14.14
N LEU A 105 -4.81 -4.75 12.85
CA LEU A 105 -5.31 -5.76 11.94
C LEU A 105 -4.56 -5.69 10.60
N VAL A 106 -4.03 -6.84 10.18
CA VAL A 106 -3.31 -6.97 8.91
C VAL A 106 -4.03 -7.97 8.02
N VAL A 107 -4.36 -7.55 6.81
CA VAL A 107 -5.07 -8.38 5.84
C VAL A 107 -4.17 -8.61 4.63
N GLY A 108 -3.87 -9.88 4.37
CA GLY A 108 -3.25 -10.31 3.12
C GLY A 108 -4.34 -10.65 2.11
N ALA A 109 -4.29 -10.05 0.94
CA ALA A 109 -5.27 -10.24 -0.12
C ALA A 109 -4.63 -10.30 -1.50
N VAL A 110 -5.41 -10.73 -2.49
CA VAL A 110 -5.01 -10.70 -3.90
C VAL A 110 -6.16 -10.12 -4.71
N ASP A 111 -5.85 -9.27 -5.69
CA ASP A 111 -6.84 -8.86 -6.69
C ASP A 111 -7.36 -10.11 -7.41
N VAL A 112 -8.68 -10.23 -7.55
CA VAL A 112 -9.30 -11.37 -8.24
C VAL A 112 -8.86 -11.48 -9.70
N ALA A 113 -8.44 -10.38 -10.31
CA ALA A 113 -7.87 -10.36 -11.65
C ALA A 113 -6.54 -11.13 -11.76
N TYR A 114 -5.84 -11.33 -10.63
CA TYR A 114 -4.59 -12.07 -10.53
C TYR A 114 -4.73 -13.35 -9.68
N GLU A 115 -5.96 -13.87 -9.54
CA GLU A 115 -6.19 -15.14 -8.86
C GLU A 115 -5.51 -16.30 -9.59
N GLY A 116 -4.75 -17.12 -8.84
CA GLY A 116 -3.95 -18.22 -9.38
C GLY A 116 -2.49 -17.86 -9.71
N ASP A 117 -2.12 -16.58 -9.60
CA ASP A 117 -0.72 -16.16 -9.55
C ASP A 117 -0.25 -16.29 -8.09
N ASP A 118 0.63 -17.25 -7.83
CA ASP A 118 1.19 -17.53 -6.50
C ASP A 118 2.11 -16.41 -6.02
N GLU A 119 2.69 -15.69 -6.95
CA GLU A 119 3.51 -14.54 -6.64
C GLU A 119 2.59 -13.34 -6.34
N ALA A 120 1.42 -13.17 -6.99
CA ALA A 120 0.57 -12.01 -6.76
C ALA A 120 -0.03 -11.96 -5.33
N GLY A 121 -0.03 -10.76 -4.75
CA GLY A 121 -0.70 -10.50 -3.47
C GLY A 121 -0.13 -9.29 -2.74
N PHE A 122 -0.96 -8.66 -1.93
CA PHE A 122 -0.60 -7.47 -1.18
C PHE A 122 -1.11 -7.54 0.26
N THR A 123 -0.54 -6.66 1.08
CA THR A 123 -0.91 -6.51 2.49
C THR A 123 -1.48 -5.11 2.71
N ILE A 124 -2.59 -5.02 3.42
CA ILE A 124 -3.14 -3.76 3.93
C ILE A 124 -3.12 -3.75 5.46
N TYR A 125 -2.88 -2.56 6.03
CA TYR A 125 -2.72 -2.34 7.45
C TYR A 125 -3.90 -1.51 7.97
N LEU A 126 -4.83 -2.16 8.68
CA LEU A 126 -6.02 -1.53 9.22
C LEU A 126 -5.77 -1.05 10.66
N GLY A 127 -6.48 0.01 11.06
CA GLY A 127 -6.20 0.75 12.30
C GLY A 127 -5.07 1.78 12.18
N THR A 128 -4.59 2.03 10.96
CA THR A 128 -3.59 3.08 10.65
C THR A 128 -4.27 4.38 10.18
N GLU A 129 -3.47 5.38 9.79
CA GLU A 129 -3.99 6.63 9.20
C GLU A 129 -4.27 6.49 7.68
N GLU A 130 -3.96 5.34 7.07
CA GLU A 130 -4.25 5.09 5.65
C GLU A 130 -5.78 5.04 5.42
N PRO A 131 -6.32 5.76 4.42
CA PRO A 131 -7.76 5.89 4.19
C PRO A 131 -8.32 4.70 3.39
N ILE A 132 -7.90 3.49 3.75
CA ILE A 132 -8.33 2.27 3.07
C ILE A 132 -9.75 1.93 3.53
N GLU A 133 -10.69 1.99 2.60
CA GLU A 133 -12.04 1.50 2.77
C GLU A 133 -12.09 0.01 2.40
N VAL A 134 -12.74 -0.78 3.24
CA VAL A 134 -12.93 -2.22 3.03
C VAL A 134 -14.39 -2.58 3.24
N GLU A 135 -15.01 -3.12 2.19
CA GLU A 135 -16.38 -3.63 2.23
C GLU A 135 -16.36 -5.15 2.06
N SER A 136 -16.98 -5.89 2.99
CA SER A 136 -17.18 -7.33 2.82
C SER A 136 -18.24 -7.60 1.76
N LEU A 137 -17.90 -8.40 0.75
CA LEU A 137 -18.86 -8.84 -0.25
C LEU A 137 -19.44 -10.19 0.19
N THR A 138 -20.77 -10.24 0.32
CA THR A 138 -21.51 -11.45 0.71
C THR A 138 -21.78 -12.32 -0.52
#